data_AF-A0A8D8TF67-F1
#
_entry.id   AF-A0A8D8TF67-F1
#
_cell.length_a   1.000
_cell.length_b   1.000
_cell.length_c   1.000
_cell.angle_alpha   90.00
_cell.angle_beta   90.00
_cell.angle_gamma   90.00
#
_symmetry.space_group_name_H-M   'P 1'
#
loop_
_entity.id
_entity.type
_entity.pdbx_description
1 polymer ?
#
loop_
_entity_poly.entity_id
_entity_poly.type
_entity_poly.pdbx_seq_one_letter_code
_entity_poly.pdbx_strand_id
1 'polypeptide(L)'
;MNIGSEIEYADILSIRPTMPEQLNVYTASANSGHPPGTTVNTDKILLKPKEALTLSTVELSLVHDHIKLNGNLDLDWNLARRNASNIAEFPFDDEDEWEEEED
;
A
#
# COMPACT_ATOMS: atom_id res chain seq x y z
N MET A 1 3.00 -6.11 -14.77
CA MET A 1 3.94 -5.65 -15.81
C MET A 1 3.58 -6.35 -17.10
N ASN A 2 3.46 -5.61 -18.20
CA ASN A 2 3.30 -6.19 -19.53
C ASN A 2 4.69 -6.37 -20.16
N ILE A 3 5.10 -7.62 -20.39
CA ILE A 3 6.39 -7.97 -21.01
C ILE A 3 6.25 -8.11 -22.54
N GLY A 4 5.01 -8.23 -23.03
CA GLY A 4 4.67 -8.44 -24.42
C GLY A 4 4.84 -7.19 -25.30
N SER A 5 4.54 -7.41 -26.58
CA SER A 5 4.61 -6.38 -27.63
C SER A 5 3.24 -5.78 -27.98
N GLU A 6 2.18 -6.22 -27.31
CA GLU A 6 0.79 -5.80 -27.56
C GLU A 6 0.19 -5.10 -26.34
N ILE A 7 -0.95 -4.44 -26.52
CA ILE A 7 -1.70 -3.85 -25.41
C ILE A 7 -2.44 -4.98 -24.68
N GLU A 8 -2.31 -5.01 -23.37
CA GLU A 8 -2.94 -6.01 -22.51
C GLU A 8 -3.79 -5.36 -21.43
N TYR A 9 -4.79 -6.09 -20.96
CA TYR A 9 -5.58 -5.72 -19.79
C TYR A 9 -5.21 -6.62 -18.64
N ALA A 10 -4.78 -6.03 -17.53
CA ALA A 10 -4.53 -6.74 -16.28
C ALA A 10 -5.75 -6.61 -15.37
N ASP A 11 -6.24 -7.74 -14.86
CA ASP A 11 -7.26 -7.83 -13.82
C ASP A 11 -6.59 -8.38 -12.55
N ILE A 12 -6.36 -7.49 -11.59
CA ILE A 12 -5.73 -7.83 -10.31
C ILE A 12 -6.75 -8.48 -9.37
N LEU A 13 -8.02 -8.09 -9.43
CA LEU A 13 -9.07 -8.64 -8.54
C LEU A 13 -9.31 -10.13 -8.81
N SER A 14 -9.20 -10.57 -10.07
CA SER A 14 -9.27 -11.99 -10.42
C SER A 14 -8.20 -12.85 -9.75
N ILE A 15 -7.05 -12.27 -9.42
CA ILE A 15 -5.91 -12.95 -8.80
C ILE A 15 -5.92 -12.73 -7.28
N ARG A 16 -6.31 -11.54 -6.82
CA ARG A 16 -6.37 -11.15 -5.41
C ARG A 16 -7.67 -10.38 -5.11
N PRO A 17 -8.74 -11.09 -4.74
CA PRO A 17 -10.04 -10.48 -4.49
C PRO A 17 -10.09 -9.62 -3.23
N THR A 18 -9.11 -9.76 -2.32
CA THR A 18 -8.99 -8.97 -1.09
C THR A 18 -8.31 -7.62 -1.31
N MET A 19 -7.92 -7.30 -2.55
CA MET A 19 -7.39 -5.98 -2.88
C MET A 19 -8.52 -4.96 -2.99
N PRO A 20 -8.30 -3.69 -2.64
CA PRO A 20 -9.28 -2.65 -2.86
C PRO A 20 -9.55 -2.47 -4.36
N GLU A 21 -10.75 -1.97 -4.68
CA GLU A 21 -11.22 -1.71 -6.05
C GLU A 21 -10.35 -0.68 -6.80
N GLN A 22 -9.59 0.11 -6.06
CA GLN A 22 -8.75 1.17 -6.58
C GLN A 22 -7.37 1.14 -5.92
N LEU A 23 -6.33 1.33 -6.74
CA LEU A 23 -4.95 1.44 -6.29
C LEU A 23 -4.31 2.71 -6.82
N ASN A 24 -3.36 3.25 -6.07
CA ASN A 24 -2.59 4.41 -6.47
C ASN A 24 -1.34 3.97 -7.24
N VAL A 25 -1.01 4.67 -8.31
CA VAL A 25 0.22 4.47 -9.06
C VAL A 25 1.36 5.12 -8.29
N TYR A 26 2.26 4.30 -7.74
CA TYR A 26 3.43 4.77 -7.03
C TYR A 26 4.55 5.16 -7.99
N THR A 27 4.86 4.28 -8.95
CA THR A 27 5.78 4.57 -10.04
C THR A 27 5.32 3.89 -11.32
N ALA A 28 5.73 4.44 -12.45
CA ALA A 28 5.34 3.97 -13.76
C ALA A 28 6.54 4.03 -14.72
N SER A 29 6.55 3.13 -15.69
CA SER A 29 7.53 3.17 -16.78
C SER A 29 7.34 4.42 -17.65
N ALA A 30 8.40 4.85 -18.34
CA ALA A 30 8.39 6.10 -19.11
C ALA A 30 7.34 6.14 -20.24
N ASN A 31 6.92 4.98 -20.74
CA ASN A 31 5.88 4.85 -21.78
C ASN A 31 4.45 4.74 -21.22
N SER A 32 4.30 4.79 -19.90
CA SER A 32 3.02 4.63 -19.22
C SER A 32 2.01 5.71 -19.60
N GLY A 33 0.73 5.32 -19.65
CA GLY A 33 -0.39 6.27 -19.73
C GLY A 33 -0.83 6.81 -18.36
N HIS A 34 -0.30 6.24 -17.28
CA HIS A 34 -0.71 6.47 -15.89
C HIS A 34 0.44 7.13 -15.12
N PRO A 35 0.39 8.46 -14.92
CA PRO A 35 1.42 9.15 -14.15
C PRO A 35 1.38 8.78 -12.66
N PRO A 36 2.52 8.82 -11.95
CA PRO A 36 2.55 8.64 -10.49
C PRO A 36 1.56 9.56 -9.77
N GLY A 37 0.91 9.05 -8.73
CA GLY A 37 -0.13 9.74 -7.96
C GLY A 37 -1.55 9.61 -8.53
N THR A 38 -1.72 9.01 -9.72
CA THR A 38 -3.05 8.69 -10.25
C THR A 38 -3.61 7.41 -9.63
N THR A 39 -4.93 7.27 -9.69
CA THR A 39 -5.65 6.08 -9.21
C THR A 39 -6.10 5.25 -10.41
N VAL A 40 -5.96 3.92 -10.31
CA VAL A 40 -6.38 2.96 -11.32
C VAL A 40 -7.32 1.93 -10.71
N ASN A 41 -8.31 1.47 -11.47
CA ASN A 41 -9.19 0.40 -11.02
C ASN A 41 -8.48 -0.96 -11.14
N THR A 42 -8.60 -1.81 -10.13
CA THR A 42 -7.92 -3.12 -10.07
C THR A 42 -8.57 -4.20 -10.92
N ASP A 43 -9.83 -4.03 -11.31
CA ASP A 43 -10.56 -4.95 -12.19
C ASP A 43 -10.07 -4.88 -13.65
N LYS A 44 -9.59 -3.71 -14.07
CA LYS A 44 -9.17 -3.48 -15.46
C LYS A 44 -8.13 -2.38 -15.59
N ILE A 45 -6.87 -2.79 -15.70
CA ILE A 45 -5.74 -1.91 -15.96
C ILE A 45 -5.25 -2.12 -17.38
N LEU A 46 -5.32 -1.08 -18.21
CA LEU A 46 -4.73 -1.10 -19.54
C LEU A 46 -3.21 -0.88 -19.44
N LEU A 47 -2.44 -1.83 -19.96
CA LEU A 47 -0.98 -1.80 -20.04
C LEU A 47 -0.52 -1.83 -21.49
N LYS A 48 0.23 -0.82 -21.91
CA LYS A 48 0.91 -0.78 -23.21
C LYS A 48 2.04 -1.81 -23.28
N PRO A 49 2.53 -2.10 -24.49
CA PRO A 49 3.71 -2.95 -24.68
C PRO A 49 4.87 -2.49 -23.81
N LYS A 50 5.47 -3.42 -23.07
CA LYS A 50 6.63 -3.15 -22.18
C LYS A 50 6.34 -2.13 -21.07
N GLU A 51 5.08 -1.91 -20.71
CA GLU A 51 4.68 -1.03 -19.62
C GLU A 51 4.76 -1.74 -18.26
N ALA A 52 5.27 -1.03 -17.27
CA ALA A 52 5.33 -1.48 -15.88
C ALA A 52 4.75 -0.41 -14.96
N LEU A 53 3.86 -0.83 -14.07
CA LEU A 53 3.30 0.01 -13.02
C LEU A 53 3.61 -0.66 -11.67
N THR A 54 4.05 0.15 -10.72
CA THR A 54 4.07 -0.21 -9.30
C THR A 54 2.91 0.48 -8.63
N LEU A 55 2.05 -0.32 -8.00
CA LEU A 55 0.84 0.17 -7.37
C LEU A 55 1.00 0.11 -5.85
N SER A 56 0.47 1.11 -5.17
CA SER A 56 0.36 1.16 -3.72
C SER A 56 -1.11 1.21 -3.31
N THR A 57 -1.40 0.63 -2.15
CA THR A 57 -2.67 0.79 -1.45
C THR A 57 -2.39 1.47 -0.12
N VAL A 58 -3.33 2.29 0.35
CA VAL A 58 -3.26 2.88 1.70
C VAL A 58 -4.00 1.98 2.71
N GLU A 59 -4.46 0.80 2.29
CA GLU A 59 -5.23 -0.06 3.17
C GLU A 59 -4.34 -0.89 4.10
N LEU A 60 -4.48 -0.60 5.40
CA LEU A 60 -4.19 -1.47 6.55
C LEU A 60 -5.10 -2.71 6.51
N SER A 61 -5.03 -3.51 5.44
CA SER A 61 -5.69 -4.80 5.39
C SER A 61 -4.83 -5.80 6.17
N LEU A 62 -4.81 -5.63 7.49
CA LEU A 62 -4.60 -6.74 8.43
C LEU A 62 -5.62 -7.79 8.01
N VAL A 63 -5.10 -8.86 7.43
CA VAL A 63 -5.80 -10.09 7.05
C VAL A 63 -7.01 -10.31 7.97
N HIS A 64 -8.21 -9.96 7.49
CA HIS A 64 -9.45 -10.14 8.26
C HIS A 64 -9.82 -11.63 8.37
N ASP A 65 -9.10 -12.50 7.67
CA ASP A 65 -9.21 -13.94 7.79
C ASP A 65 -8.23 -14.47 8.85
N HIS A 66 -8.70 -14.49 10.11
CA HIS A 66 -8.42 -15.50 11.16
C HIS A 66 -8.49 -14.97 12.61
N ILE A 67 -9.19 -13.87 12.87
CA ILE A 67 -9.59 -13.52 14.24
C ILE A 67 -11.10 -13.62 14.37
N LYS A 68 -11.63 -14.84 14.23
CA LYS A 68 -12.86 -15.23 14.93
C LYS A 68 -12.52 -15.37 16.41
N LEU A 69 -12.29 -14.24 17.09
CA LEU A 69 -12.40 -14.22 18.54
C LEU A 69 -13.88 -14.39 18.84
N ASN A 70 -14.22 -15.52 19.45
CA ASN A 70 -15.55 -15.77 19.97
C ASN A 70 -15.94 -14.63 20.93
N GLY A 71 -16.84 -13.75 20.48
CA GLY A 71 -17.56 -12.79 21.32
C GLY A 71 -17.31 -11.32 20.99
N ASN A 72 -18.35 -10.67 20.45
CA ASN A 72 -18.68 -9.25 20.56
C ASN A 72 -17.53 -8.24 20.70
N LEU A 73 -16.82 -7.95 19.61
CA LEU A 73 -16.21 -6.64 19.44
C LEU A 73 -16.57 -6.08 18.07
N ASP A 74 -17.66 -5.31 18.02
CA ASP A 74 -17.80 -4.26 17.02
C ASP A 74 -16.67 -3.25 17.29
N LEU A 75 -15.60 -3.33 16.51
CA LEU A 75 -14.54 -2.32 16.49
C LEU A 75 -15.12 -1.05 15.89
N ASP A 76 -15.64 -0.16 16.74
CA ASP A 76 -16.04 1.19 16.34
C ASP A 76 -14.81 1.97 15.85
N TRP A 77 -14.70 2.10 14.53
CA TRP A 77 -13.61 2.80 13.84
C TRP A 77 -13.40 4.24 14.31
N ASN A 78 -14.42 4.87 14.90
CA ASN A 78 -14.30 6.22 15.45
C ASN A 78 -13.47 6.26 16.76
N LEU A 79 -13.41 5.15 17.51
CA LEU A 79 -12.65 5.07 18.76
C LEU A 79 -11.14 4.91 18.48
N ALA A 80 -10.78 4.11 17.48
CA ALA A 80 -9.39 3.92 17.07
C ALA A 80 -8.75 5.22 16.56
N ARG A 81 -9.51 6.03 15.81
CA ARG A 81 -9.06 7.35 15.34
C ARG A 81 -8.81 8.34 16.48
N ARG A 82 -9.62 8.32 17.56
CA ARG A 82 -9.43 9.22 18.72
C ARG A 82 -8.21 8.86 19.55
N ASN A 83 -7.83 7.59 19.61
CA ASN A 83 -6.65 7.14 20.36
C ASN A 83 -5.33 7.35 19.59
N ALA A 84 -5.34 7.35 18.25
CA ALA A 84 -4.14 7.63 17.45
C ALA A 84 -3.66 9.09 17.59
N SER A 85 -4.55 10.02 17.92
CA SER A 85 -4.21 11.41 18.25
C SER A 85 -3.56 11.61 19.62
N ASN A 86 -3.47 10.57 20.46
CA ASN A 86 -2.83 10.62 21.79
C ASN A 86 -1.44 9.97 21.83
N ILE A 87 -0.89 9.52 20.70
CA ILE A 87 0.53 9.18 20.60
C ILE A 87 1.29 10.47 20.28
N ALA A 88 1.32 11.36 21.27
CA ALA A 88 2.23 12.47 21.31
C ALA A 88 3.62 11.95 21.73
N GLU A 89 4.62 12.42 20.99
CA GLU A 89 6.00 12.64 21.45
C GLU A 89 6.81 11.38 21.81
N PHE A 90 7.45 10.81 20.78
CA PHE A 90 8.73 10.13 20.99
C PHE A 90 9.75 11.20 21.44
N PRO A 91 10.38 11.07 22.62
CA PRO A 91 11.57 11.85 22.90
C PRO A 91 12.68 11.28 22.01
N PHE A 92 13.21 12.12 21.11
CA PHE A 92 14.51 11.87 20.52
C PHE A 92 15.54 12.10 21.64
N ASP A 93 16.04 11.02 22.26
CA ASP A 93 17.26 11.10 23.06
C ASP A 93 18.42 11.28 22.08
N ASP A 94 18.79 12.54 21.85
CA ASP A 94 19.94 12.94 21.03
C ASP A 94 21.24 12.88 21.85
N GLU A 95 21.63 11.75 22.46
CA GLU A 95 22.98 11.59 23.01
C GLU A 95 23.47 10.14 22.97
N ASP A 96 23.95 9.70 21.80
CA ASP A 96 24.96 8.63 21.70
C ASP A 96 26.28 9.28 21.25
N GLU A 97 27.04 9.82 22.21
CA GLU A 97 28.46 10.16 22.04
C GLU A 97 29.24 8.86 21.78
N TRP A 98 29.78 8.71 20.58
CA TRP A 98 30.71 7.63 20.26
C TRP A 98 32.12 8.04 20.71
N GLU A 99 32.62 7.43 21.78
CA GLU A 99 34.04 7.51 22.12
C GLU A 99 34.85 6.72 21.08
N GLU A 100 35.68 7.44 20.30
CA GLU A 100 36.73 6.84 19.48
C GLU A 100 37.86 6.33 20.41
N GLU A 101 37.98 5.00 20.57
CA GLU A 101 39.24 4.41 21.02
C GLU A 101 40.21 4.36 19.83
N GLU A 102 41.22 5.22 19.82
CA GLU A 102 42.40 5.10 18.93
C GLU A 102 43.33 3.98 19.43
N ASP A 103 43.78 3.13 18.50
CA ASP A 103 44.79 2.06 18.63
C ASP A 103 46.22 2.56 18.96
#